data_AF-A0A7X7BK17-F1
#
_entry.id   AF-A0A7X7BK17-F1
#
_cell.length_a   1.000
_cell.length_b   1.000
_cell.length_c   1.000
_cell.angle_alpha   90.00
_cell.angle_beta   90.00
_cell.angle_gamma   90.00
#
_symmetry.space_group_name_H-M   'P 1'
#
loop_
_entity.id
_entity.type
_entity.pdbx_description
1 polymer ?
#
loop_
_entity_poly.entity_id
_entity_poly.type
_entity_poly.pdbx_seq_one_letter_code
_entity_poly.pdbx_strand_id
1 'polypeptide(L)' 'MKKLCPLCGGPLATEDLQLYTCLNCDELFTSEELEVLANENADDNTTISCSCTI' A
#
# COMPACT_ATOMS: atom_id res chain seq x y z
N MET A 1 -13.82 -3.83 -5.30
CA MET A 1 -13.16 -3.45 -4.03
C MET A 1 -12.13 -2.39 -4.38
N LYS A 2 -12.16 -1.21 -3.76
CA LYS A 2 -11.13 -0.19 -4.01
C LYS A 2 -9.93 -0.55 -3.13
N LYS A 3 -8.75 -0.78 -3.74
CA LYS A 3 -7.50 -0.93 -2.96
C LYS A 3 -7.01 0.46 -2.56
N LEU A 4 -6.71 0.63 -1.27
CA LEU A 4 -6.17 1.86 -0.71
C LEU A 4 -4.71 1.61 -0.31
N CYS A 5 -3.90 2.65 -0.41
CA CYS A 5 -2.51 2.61 0.00
C CYS A 5 -2.46 2.33 1.51
N PRO A 6 -1.80 1.25 1.96
CA PRO A 6 -1.71 0.91 3.38
C PRO A 6 -0.90 1.94 4.16
N LEU A 7 -0.10 2.74 3.46
CA LEU A 7 0.81 3.68 4.09
C LEU A 7 0.20 5.06 4.34
N CYS A 8 -0.65 5.56 3.43
CA CYS A 8 -1.24 6.89 3.52
C CYS A 8 -2.78 6.92 3.39
N GLY A 9 -3.42 5.76 3.20
CA GLY A 9 -4.85 5.64 2.97
C GLY A 9 -5.34 6.20 1.62
N GLY A 10 -4.42 6.63 0.75
CA GLY A 10 -4.71 7.19 -0.56
C GLY A 10 -5.23 6.17 -1.57
N PRO A 11 -5.85 6.60 -2.68
CA PRO A 11 -6.26 5.69 -3.74
C PRO A 11 -5.03 5.09 -4.44
N LEU A 12 -5.08 3.78 -4.66
CA LEU A 12 -4.12 3.09 -5.53
C LEU A 12 -4.66 3.05 -6.96
N ALA A 13 -3.84 3.45 -7.91
CA ALA A 13 -4.04 3.24 -9.34
C ALA A 13 -3.47 1.87 -9.73
N THR A 14 -4.20 1.11 -10.54
CA THR A 14 -3.70 -0.15 -11.10
C THR A 14 -2.96 0.17 -12.40
N GLU A 15 -1.65 -0.02 -12.41
CA GLU A 15 -0.82 0.16 -13.60
C GLU A 15 -0.83 -1.11 -14.45
N ASP A 16 -0.61 -2.27 -13.82
CA ASP A 16 -0.46 -3.56 -14.49
C ASP A 16 -1.14 -4.69 -13.69
N LEU A 17 -1.22 -5.91 -14.23
CA LEU A 17 -2.03 -7.03 -13.69
C LEU A 17 -1.83 -7.34 -12.19
N GLN A 18 -0.72 -6.91 -11.60
CA GLN A 18 -0.35 -7.12 -10.19
C GLN A 18 0.31 -5.89 -9.55
N LEU A 19 0.32 -4.72 -10.21
CA LEU A 19 1.05 -3.53 -9.74
C LEU A 19 0.09 -2.37 -9.46
N TYR A 20 0.31 -1.74 -8.31
CA TYR A 20 -0.55 -0.71 -7.75
C TYR A 20 0.28 0.49 -7.31
N THR A 21 0.00 1.67 -7.86
CA THR A 21 0.73 2.90 -7.54
C THR A 21 -0.14 3.83 -6.70
N CYS A 22 0.41 4.34 -5.61
CA CYS A 22 -0.22 5.32 -4.75
C CYS A 22 -0.20 6.69 -5.41
N LEU A 23 -1.37 7.26 -5.73
CA LEU A 23 -1.43 8.60 -6.34
C LEU A 23 -1.09 9.74 -5.36
N ASN A 24 -1.00 9.44 -4.06
CA ASN A 24 -0.66 10.44 -3.04
C ASN A 24 0.83 10.46 -2.70
N CYS A 25 1.51 9.33 -2.89
CA CYS A 25 2.86 9.09 -2.40
C CYS A 25 3.79 8.55 -3.47
N ASP A 26 3.28 8.31 -4.69
CA ASP A 26 3.95 7.68 -5.83
C ASP A 26 4.58 6.33 -5.54
N GLU A 27 4.25 5.72 -4.40
CA GLU A 27 4.77 4.45 -3.96
C GLU A 27 4.13 3.30 -4.76
N LEU A 28 4.95 2.35 -5.20
CA LEU A 28 4.54 1.18 -5.94
C LEU A 28 4.40 -0.02 -5.00
N PHE A 29 3.31 -0.75 -5.14
CA PHE A 29 3.04 -1.98 -4.41
C PHE A 29 2.67 -3.08 -5.38
N THR A 30 3.12 -4.28 -5.08
CA THR A 30 2.64 -5.50 -5.73
C THR A 30 1.34 -6.00 -5.06
N SER A 31 0.58 -6.84 -5.76
CA SER A 31 -0.57 -7.58 -5.22
C SER A 31 -0.20 -8.35 -3.96
N GLU A 32 0.94 -9.02 -3.98
CA GLU A 32 1.49 -9.82 -2.88
C GLU A 32 1.82 -8.94 -1.67
N GLU A 33 2.53 -7.82 -1.88
CA GLU A 33 2.77 -6.85 -0.81
C GLU A 33 1.47 -6.33 -0.22
N LEU A 34 0.48 -5.95 -1.02
CA LEU A 34 -0.81 -5.50 -0.50
C LEU A 34 -1.55 -6.58 0.29
N GLU A 35 -1.38 -7.86 -0.05
CA GLU A 35 -1.95 -8.99 0.69
C GLU A 35 -1.21 -9.24 2.02
N VAL A 36 0.12 -9.11 2.03
CA VAL A 36 0.94 -9.16 3.25
C VAL A 36 0.55 -8.00 4.16
N LEU A 37 0.56 -6.77 3.65
CA LEU A 37 0.21 -5.54 4.36
C LEU A 37 -1.22 -5.55 4.91
N ALA A 38 -2.16 -6.15 4.18
CA ALA A 38 -3.53 -6.32 4.65
C ALA A 38 -3.64 -7.34 5.80
N ASN A 39 -2.78 -8.36 5.83
CA ASN A 39 -2.77 -9.40 6.86
C ASN A 39 -1.91 -9.04 8.10
N GLU A 40 -0.84 -8.25 7.93
CA GLU A 40 0.05 -7.82 9.03
C GLU A 40 -0.58 -6.78 9.98
N ASN A 41 -1.79 -6.30 9.69
CA ASN A 41 -2.57 -5.51 10.65
C ASN A 41 -3.17 -6.35 11.80
N ALA A 42 -2.90 -7.66 11.87
CA ALA A 42 -3.41 -8.54 12.91
C ALA A 42 -2.43 -8.79 14.08
N ASP A 43 -1.11 -8.76 13.91
CA ASP A 43 -0.17 -9.03 15.02
C ASP A 43 1.27 -8.50 14.73
N ASP A 44 1.76 -7.64 15.63
CA ASP A 44 3.16 -7.28 15.93
C ASP A 44 4.04 -6.45 14.95
N ASN A 45 4.25 -5.19 15.31
CA ASN A 45 5.52 -4.44 15.27
C ASN A 45 6.24 -4.11 13.93
N THR A 46 5.74 -4.45 12.75
CA THR A 46 6.30 -3.83 11.53
C THR A 46 5.67 -2.46 11.32
N THR A 47 6.29 -1.41 11.90
CA THR A 47 5.93 -0.03 11.58
C THR A 47 6.37 0.25 10.15
N ILE A 48 5.47 0.02 9.21
CA ILE A 48 5.66 0.39 7.81
C ILE A 48 5.45 1.90 7.75
N SER A 49 6.49 2.61 8.18
CA SER A 49 6.54 4.05 8.21
C SER A 49 6.58 4.54 6.77
N CYS A 50 5.43 4.99 6.27
CA CYS A 50 5.43 5.78 5.06
C CYS A 50 6.30 7.00 5.30
N SER A 51 7.40 7.11 4.57
CA SER A 51 8.18 8.36 4.50
C SER A 51 7.50 9.35 3.55
N CYS A 52 6.16 9.46 3.63
CA CYS A 52 5.40 10.52 2.99
C CYS A 52 5.88 11.85 3.58
N THR A 53 6.84 12.48 2.92
CA THR A 53 7.22 13.85 3.23
C THR A 53 6.08 14.71 2.68
N ILE A 54 5.17 15.11 3.57
CA ILE A 54 4.20 16.19 3.31
C ILE A 54 4.96 17.47 2.96
#